data_AF-A0A5C0ZN85-F1
#
_entry.id   AF-A0A5C0ZN85-F1
#
_cell.length_a   1.000
_cell.length_b   1.000
_cell.length_c   1.000
_cell.angle_alpha   90.00
_cell.angle_beta   90.00
_cell.angle_gamma   90.00
#
_symmetry.space_group_name_H-M   'P 1'
#
loop_
_entity.id
_entity.type
_entity.pdbx_description
1 polymer ?
#
loop_
_entity_poly.entity_id
_entity_poly.type
_entity_poly.pdbx_seq_one_letter_code
_entity_poly.pdbx_strand_id
1 'polypeptide(L)'
;MDNERNYQDDLAGIQGVPPNPKDTPFIVPTDYFDRLEANIMQRVSIISDMEKSFTVPNGYFESLSDHIIAKIEKEDNLTLANSTFEDTEYHPFIEKLREKVTTSGFVTPQNYFDQLDKKINQAIVSTAKNEKTREIAFPIRRKNRNLTWIGYAAAACIAIGLGVYGFFQYQSNNFERTLKSIPDNEIVNYLEYYSEPGDAAFLEAQFDGVIQMDKPKFSEEDIEAYLDYSI
;
A
#
# COMPACT_ATOMS: atom_id res chain seq x y z
N MET A 1 17.91 -34.08 24.20
CA MET A 1 16.51 -34.02 23.70
C MET A 1 16.65 -34.15 22.20
N ASP A 2 16.75 -35.40 21.78
CA ASP A 2 17.26 -35.78 20.48
C ASP A 2 16.10 -35.69 19.49
N ASN A 3 16.17 -34.66 18.66
CA ASN A 3 15.25 -34.42 17.55
C ASN A 3 15.62 -35.37 16.41
N GLU A 4 15.28 -36.64 16.56
CA GLU A 4 15.21 -37.58 15.45
C GLU A 4 13.80 -37.51 14.85
N ARG A 5 13.58 -36.52 13.97
CA ARG A 5 12.38 -36.53 13.11
C ARG A 5 12.41 -37.81 12.29
N ASN A 6 11.42 -38.67 12.51
CA ASN A 6 11.30 -39.95 11.84
C ASN A 6 10.87 -39.74 10.38
N TYR A 7 11.85 -39.63 9.48
CA TYR A 7 11.65 -39.43 8.04
C TYR A 7 10.74 -40.47 7.37
N GLN A 8 10.55 -41.65 8.00
CA GLN A 8 9.70 -42.72 7.48
C GLN A 8 8.20 -42.35 7.51
N ASP A 9 7.76 -41.52 8.47
CA ASP A 9 6.34 -41.17 8.63
C ASP A 9 5.89 -40.15 7.56
N ASP A 10 6.76 -39.20 7.23
CA ASP A 10 6.51 -38.16 6.22
C ASP A 10 6.46 -38.74 4.78
N LEU A 11 7.08 -39.90 4.53
CA LEU A 11 7.09 -40.57 3.22
C LEU A 11 5.97 -41.61 3.04
N ALA A 12 5.21 -41.95 4.09
CA ALA A 12 4.22 -43.03 4.06
C ALA A 12 3.08 -42.83 3.04
N GLY A 13 2.89 -41.61 2.54
CA GLY A 13 1.88 -41.27 1.51
C GLY A 13 2.39 -41.22 0.07
N ILE A 14 3.69 -41.32 -0.17
CA ILE A 14 4.29 -41.10 -1.49
C ILE A 14 4.71 -42.45 -2.08
N GLN A 15 3.87 -43.04 -2.94
CA GLN A 15 4.21 -44.29 -3.63
C GLN A 15 5.19 -44.02 -4.78
N GLY A 16 6.26 -44.81 -4.86
CA GLY A 16 7.22 -44.80 -5.98
C GLY A 16 8.47 -43.94 -5.78
N VAL A 17 8.65 -43.31 -4.62
CA VAL A 17 9.88 -42.58 -4.28
C VAL A 17 10.73 -43.45 -3.34
N PRO A 18 12.01 -43.67 -3.65
CA PRO A 18 12.87 -44.49 -2.80
C PRO A 18 13.10 -43.82 -1.43
N PRO A 19 13.21 -44.60 -0.35
CA PRO A 19 13.30 -44.09 1.02
C PRO A 19 14.59 -43.31 1.30
N ASN A 20 15.59 -43.46 0.43
CA ASN A 20 16.85 -42.74 0.49
C ASN A 20 16.87 -41.68 -0.62
N PRO A 21 17.03 -40.39 -0.28
CA PRO A 21 17.11 -39.30 -1.26
C PRO A 21 18.20 -39.49 -2.32
N LYS A 22 19.24 -40.30 -2.04
CA LYS A 22 20.32 -40.61 -2.98
C LYS A 22 19.91 -41.60 -4.07
N ASP A 23 18.84 -42.36 -3.86
CA ASP A 23 18.38 -43.40 -4.78
C ASP A 23 17.29 -42.88 -5.72
N THR A 24 16.95 -41.59 -5.66
CA THR A 24 15.90 -41.00 -6.51
C THR A 24 16.27 -41.09 -7.98
N PRO A 25 15.37 -41.57 -8.87
CA PRO A 25 15.64 -41.67 -10.31
C PRO A 25 15.71 -40.32 -11.03
N PHE A 26 15.51 -39.21 -10.31
CA PHE A 26 15.56 -37.86 -10.85
C PHE A 26 16.99 -37.35 -10.85
N ILE A 27 17.68 -37.58 -11.96
CA ILE A 27 19.00 -37.02 -12.22
C ILE A 27 18.81 -35.69 -12.92
N VAL A 28 19.34 -34.62 -12.32
CA VAL A 28 19.47 -33.33 -13.00
C VAL A 28 20.74 -33.33 -13.87
N PRO A 29 20.74 -32.59 -15.00
CA PRO A 29 21.97 -32.37 -15.77
C PRO A 29 23.10 -31.82 -14.88
N THR A 30 24.35 -32.13 -15.22
CA THR A 30 25.55 -31.76 -14.44
C THR A 30 25.62 -30.26 -14.14
N ASP A 31 25.16 -29.43 -15.09
CA ASP A 31 25.27 -27.96 -15.02
C ASP A 31 23.95 -27.30 -14.60
N TYR A 32 22.96 -28.08 -14.10
CA TYR A 32 21.62 -27.57 -13.79
C TYR A 32 21.68 -26.44 -12.75
N PHE A 33 22.39 -26.67 -11.64
CA PHE A 33 22.48 -25.70 -10.55
C PHE A 33 23.39 -24.52 -10.90
N ASP A 34 24.44 -24.75 -11.69
CA ASP A 34 25.34 -23.68 -12.16
C ASP A 34 24.60 -22.68 -13.06
N ARG A 35 23.63 -23.14 -13.85
CA ARG A 35 22.82 -22.31 -14.74
C ARG A 35 21.51 -21.84 -14.13
N LEU A 36 21.13 -22.34 -12.96
CA LEU A 36 19.82 -22.09 -12.36
C LEU A 36 19.60 -20.60 -12.10
N GLU A 37 20.59 -19.93 -11.50
CA GLU A 37 20.52 -18.50 -11.20
C GLU A 37 20.38 -17.66 -12.48
N ALA A 38 21.22 -17.90 -13.49
CA ALA A 38 21.16 -17.21 -14.77
C ALA A 38 19.80 -17.40 -15.47
N ASN A 39 19.27 -18.63 -15.45
CA ASN A 39 17.96 -18.95 -16.03
C ASN A 39 16.81 -18.25 -15.28
N ILE A 40 16.86 -18.18 -13.95
CA ILE A 40 15.86 -17.48 -13.14
C ILE A 40 15.88 -15.99 -13.46
N MET A 41 17.07 -15.37 -13.45
CA MET A 41 17.21 -13.94 -13.73
C MET A 41 16.77 -13.57 -15.15
N GLN A 42 17.09 -14.40 -16.14
CA GLN A 42 16.60 -14.23 -17.51
C GLN A 42 15.07 -14.29 -17.58
N ARG A 43 14.43 -15.26 -16.90
CA ARG A 43 12.97 -15.37 -16.87
C ARG A 43 12.31 -14.18 -16.18
N VAL A 44 12.88 -13.71 -15.07
CA VAL A 44 12.38 -12.52 -14.36
C VAL A 44 12.44 -11.30 -15.26
N SER A 45 13.54 -11.09 -16.00
CA SER A 45 13.68 -9.99 -16.97
C SER A 45 12.61 -10.05 -18.08
N ILE A 46 12.38 -11.24 -18.66
CA ILE A 46 11.36 -11.42 -19.70
C ILE A 46 9.96 -11.11 -19.15
N ILE A 47 9.65 -11.57 -17.93
CA ILE A 47 8.35 -11.35 -17.30
C ILE A 47 8.15 -9.86 -16.97
N SER A 48 9.18 -9.18 -16.43
CA SER A 48 9.10 -7.75 -16.14
C SER A 48 8.97 -6.89 -17.40
N ASP A 49 9.56 -7.32 -18.52
CA ASP A 49 9.41 -6.64 -19.81
C ASP A 49 8.06 -6.95 -20.46
N MET A 50 7.51 -8.16 -20.25
CA MET A 50 6.19 -8.57 -20.76
C MET A 50 5.04 -7.73 -20.21
N GLU A 51 5.09 -7.25 -18.96
CA GLU A 51 4.05 -6.37 -18.41
C GLU A 51 3.87 -5.07 -19.23
N LYS A 52 4.86 -4.69 -20.06
CA LYS A 52 4.81 -3.49 -20.91
C LYS A 52 4.47 -3.78 -22.38
N SER A 53 4.44 -5.04 -22.82
CA SER A 53 4.34 -5.38 -24.25
C SER A 53 3.03 -6.06 -24.68
N PHE A 54 2.12 -6.40 -23.77
CA PHE A 54 0.80 -6.95 -24.13
C PHE A 54 -0.30 -5.88 -24.23
N THR A 55 0.00 -4.76 -24.87
CA THR A 55 -1.04 -3.80 -25.26
C THR A 55 -1.65 -4.27 -26.57
N VAL A 56 -2.96 -4.50 -26.57
CA VAL A 56 -3.67 -4.75 -27.82
C VAL A 56 -3.51 -3.52 -28.73
N PRO A 57 -3.11 -3.68 -30.02
CA PRO A 57 -3.02 -2.57 -30.95
C PRO A 57 -4.34 -1.81 -31.04
N ASN A 58 -4.26 -0.48 -31.11
CA ASN A 58 -5.44 0.37 -31.26
C ASN A 58 -6.18 0.00 -32.57
N GLY A 59 -7.48 -0.28 -32.51
CA GLY A 59 -8.24 -0.72 -33.69
C GLY A 59 -8.34 -2.24 -33.90
N TYR A 60 -7.70 -3.07 -33.07
CA TYR A 60 -7.72 -4.53 -33.21
C TYR A 60 -9.13 -5.10 -33.09
N PHE A 61 -9.88 -4.73 -32.04
CA PHE A 61 -11.20 -5.30 -31.81
C PHE A 61 -12.25 -4.72 -32.78
N GLU A 62 -12.07 -3.48 -33.19
CA GLU A 62 -12.90 -2.80 -34.18
C GLU A 62 -12.79 -3.48 -35.55
N SER A 63 -11.59 -3.89 -35.95
CA SER A 63 -11.35 -4.58 -37.24
C SER A 63 -11.45 -6.12 -37.15
N LEU A 64 -11.56 -6.69 -35.96
CA LEU A 64 -11.63 -8.14 -35.76
C LEU A 64 -12.88 -8.75 -36.37
N SER A 65 -14.03 -8.10 -36.17
CA SER A 65 -15.31 -8.57 -36.71
C SER A 65 -15.26 -8.65 -38.24
N ASP A 66 -14.78 -7.59 -38.88
CA ASP A 66 -14.67 -7.51 -40.34
C ASP A 66 -13.68 -8.55 -40.89
N HIS A 67 -12.56 -8.78 -40.20
CA HIS A 67 -11.60 -9.83 -40.58
C HIS A 67 -12.19 -11.23 -40.45
N ILE A 68 -12.96 -11.51 -39.40
CA ILE A 68 -13.62 -12.81 -39.20
C ILE A 68 -14.65 -13.04 -40.32
N ILE A 69 -15.49 -12.04 -40.62
CA ILE A 69 -16.51 -12.12 -41.68
C ILE A 69 -15.84 -12.32 -43.05
N ALA A 70 -14.83 -11.53 -43.38
CA ALA A 70 -14.10 -11.67 -44.65
C ALA A 70 -13.43 -13.04 -44.80
N LYS A 71 -12.97 -13.65 -43.70
CA LYS A 71 -12.38 -14.99 -43.71
C LYS A 71 -13.44 -16.08 -43.89
N ILE A 72 -14.59 -15.94 -43.24
CA ILE A 72 -15.72 -16.87 -43.40
C ILE A 72 -16.27 -16.80 -44.84
N GLU A 73 -16.44 -15.61 -45.41
CA GLU A 73 -16.90 -15.46 -46.81
C GLU A 73 -15.90 -16.05 -47.82
N LYS A 74 -14.60 -15.99 -47.52
CA LYS A 74 -13.57 -16.66 -48.31
C LYS A 74 -13.67 -18.19 -48.20
N GLU A 75 -14.05 -18.72 -47.04
CA GLU A 75 -14.24 -20.16 -46.79
C GLU A 75 -15.57 -20.70 -47.36
N ASP A 76 -16.67 -19.94 -47.35
CA ASP A 76 -17.96 -20.35 -47.92
C ASP A 76 -17.90 -20.52 -49.46
N ASN A 77 -17.00 -19.80 -50.13
CA ASN A 77 -16.69 -20.01 -51.54
C ASN A 77 -15.81 -21.25 -51.82
N LEU A 78 -15.35 -21.97 -50.78
CA LEU A 78 -14.55 -23.21 -50.92
C LEU A 78 -15.36 -24.51 -50.79
N THR A 79 -16.66 -24.44 -50.49
CA THR A 79 -17.52 -25.64 -50.37
C THR A 79 -18.06 -26.15 -51.72
N LEU A 80 -17.18 -26.54 -52.67
CA LEU A 80 -17.50 -27.64 -53.62
C LEU A 80 -16.30 -28.29 -54.33
N ALA A 81 -15.07 -28.12 -53.86
CA ALA A 81 -13.95 -28.89 -54.41
C ALA A 81 -13.01 -29.32 -53.29
N ASN A 82 -13.10 -30.61 -52.94
CA ASN A 82 -12.07 -31.43 -52.32
C ASN A 82 -10.97 -30.66 -51.61
N SER A 83 -11.06 -30.60 -50.28
CA SER A 83 -10.02 -30.19 -49.32
C SER A 83 -8.59 -30.47 -49.82
N THR A 84 -8.07 -29.53 -50.59
CA THR A 84 -6.65 -29.41 -50.94
C THR A 84 -6.34 -28.02 -50.47
N PHE A 85 -5.54 -27.96 -49.41
CA PHE A 85 -4.97 -26.73 -48.88
C PHE A 85 -4.09 -26.11 -49.97
N GLU A 86 -4.69 -25.34 -50.86
CA GLU A 86 -4.02 -24.48 -51.83
C GLU A 86 -4.03 -23.07 -51.27
N ASP A 87 -3.14 -22.83 -50.31
CA ASP A 87 -2.44 -21.56 -50.29
C ASP A 87 -1.11 -21.83 -51.01
N THR A 88 -0.99 -21.25 -52.21
CA THR A 88 0.06 -21.50 -53.19
C THR A 88 1.37 -20.83 -52.78
N GLU A 89 1.95 -21.26 -51.67
CA GLU A 89 3.38 -21.16 -51.45
C GLU A 89 3.98 -22.53 -51.79
N TYR A 90 4.66 -22.60 -52.94
CA TYR A 90 5.30 -23.83 -53.42
C TYR A 90 6.38 -24.24 -52.42
N HIS A 91 6.02 -25.08 -51.45
CA HIS A 91 6.93 -25.63 -50.47
C HIS A 91 7.46 -26.98 -50.99
N PRO A 92 8.64 -27.03 -51.64
CA PRO A 92 9.22 -28.25 -52.20
C PRO A 92 9.49 -29.33 -51.14
N PHE A 93 9.42 -28.96 -49.86
CA PHE A 93 9.51 -29.86 -48.73
C PHE A 93 8.25 -30.73 -48.56
N ILE A 94 7.05 -30.19 -48.79
CA ILE A 94 5.77 -30.91 -48.61
C ILE A 94 5.65 -32.03 -49.64
N GLU A 95 6.05 -31.79 -50.90
CA GLU A 95 6.06 -32.83 -51.95
C GLU A 95 7.03 -33.98 -51.62
N LYS A 96 8.25 -33.65 -51.18
CA LYS A 96 9.25 -34.64 -50.72
C LYS A 96 8.78 -35.45 -49.52
N LEU A 97 7.97 -34.85 -48.65
CA LEU A 97 7.36 -35.55 -47.51
C LEU A 97 6.25 -36.50 -47.98
N ARG A 98 5.40 -36.08 -48.93
CA ARG A 98 4.33 -36.93 -49.48
C ARG A 98 4.89 -38.16 -50.20
N GLU A 99 6.04 -38.04 -50.86
CA GLU A 99 6.74 -39.18 -51.48
C GLU A 99 7.23 -40.20 -50.44
N LYS A 100 7.66 -39.74 -49.26
CA LYS A 100 8.18 -40.60 -48.18
C LYS A 100 7.14 -41.11 -47.22
N VAL A 101 5.96 -40.49 -47.14
CA VAL A 101 4.93 -40.79 -46.15
C VAL A 101 3.62 -41.10 -46.88
N THR A 102 3.40 -42.37 -47.20
CA THR A 102 2.23 -42.87 -47.94
C THR A 102 0.95 -42.94 -47.10
N THR A 103 1.05 -42.76 -45.79
CA THR A 103 -0.09 -42.83 -44.86
C THR A 103 0.00 -41.64 -43.91
N SER A 104 -1.12 -40.97 -43.63
CA SER A 104 -1.14 -39.78 -42.77
C SER A 104 -0.58 -40.02 -41.35
N GLY A 105 -0.36 -41.27 -40.93
CA GLY A 105 0.26 -41.64 -39.65
C GLY A 105 -0.63 -41.35 -38.43
N PHE A 106 -1.66 -40.52 -38.61
CA PHE A 106 -2.64 -40.14 -37.61
C PHE A 106 -3.92 -40.95 -37.78
N VAL A 107 -3.83 -42.28 -37.62
CA VAL A 107 -5.01 -43.13 -37.49
C VAL A 107 -5.22 -43.42 -36.02
N THR A 108 -6.37 -43.04 -35.49
CA THR A 108 -6.72 -43.35 -34.11
C THR A 108 -6.96 -44.86 -33.95
N PRO A 109 -6.57 -45.47 -32.81
CA PRO A 109 -6.88 -46.86 -32.52
C PRO A 109 -8.39 -47.13 -32.58
N GLN A 110 -8.76 -48.35 -32.95
CA GLN A 110 -10.16 -48.77 -32.97
C GLN A 110 -10.82 -48.55 -31.59
N ASN A 111 -12.01 -47.95 -31.59
CA ASN A 111 -12.79 -47.62 -30.38
C ASN A 111 -12.12 -46.62 -29.41
N TYR A 112 -11.14 -45.82 -29.87
CA TYR A 112 -10.51 -44.77 -29.05
C TYR A 112 -11.54 -43.79 -28.48
N PHE A 113 -12.45 -43.30 -29.31
CA PHE A 113 -13.47 -42.33 -28.91
C PHE A 113 -14.52 -42.95 -27.97
N ASP A 114 -14.96 -44.18 -28.23
CA ASP A 114 -15.88 -44.90 -27.33
C ASP A 114 -15.28 -45.14 -25.93
N GLN A 115 -13.96 -45.37 -25.86
CA GLN A 115 -13.25 -45.52 -24.59
C GLN A 115 -13.00 -44.17 -23.91
N LEU A 116 -12.74 -43.12 -24.69
CA LEU A 116 -12.53 -41.77 -24.18
C LEU A 116 -13.79 -41.27 -23.46
N ASP A 117 -14.96 -41.41 -24.08
CA ASP A 117 -16.22 -40.99 -23.49
C ASP A 117 -16.50 -41.73 -22.18
N LYS A 118 -16.23 -43.03 -22.13
CA LYS A 118 -16.37 -43.83 -20.90
C LYS A 118 -15.41 -43.37 -19.81
N LYS A 119 -14.15 -43.08 -20.15
CA LYS A 119 -13.14 -42.59 -19.20
C LYS A 119 -13.49 -41.21 -18.65
N ILE A 120 -13.94 -40.29 -19.49
CA ILE A 120 -14.35 -38.94 -19.08
C ILE A 120 -15.53 -39.02 -18.11
N ASN A 121 -16.57 -39.78 -18.44
CA ASN A 121 -17.73 -39.92 -17.58
C ASN A 121 -17.40 -40.62 -16.24
N GLN A 122 -16.54 -41.64 -16.25
CA GLN A 122 -16.05 -42.27 -15.02
C GLN A 122 -15.24 -41.29 -14.15
N ALA A 123 -14.39 -40.46 -14.76
CA ALA A 123 -13.62 -39.46 -14.04
C ALA A 123 -14.55 -38.43 -13.37
N ILE A 124 -15.53 -37.89 -14.10
CA ILE A 124 -16.51 -36.92 -13.59
C ILE A 124 -17.33 -37.50 -12.42
N VAL A 125 -17.79 -38.74 -12.52
CA VAL A 125 -18.55 -39.40 -11.44
C VAL A 125 -17.66 -39.67 -10.22
N SER A 126 -16.38 -40.01 -10.42
CA SER A 126 -15.44 -40.25 -9.33
C SER A 126 -15.06 -38.97 -8.57
N THR A 127 -14.96 -37.82 -9.26
CA THR A 127 -14.73 -36.51 -8.63
C THR A 127 -15.97 -36.03 -7.89
N ALA A 128 -17.18 -36.19 -8.46
CA ALA A 128 -18.43 -35.83 -7.78
C ALA A 128 -18.68 -36.63 -6.50
N LYS A 129 -18.26 -37.90 -6.45
CA LYS A 129 -18.40 -38.76 -5.26
C LYS A 129 -17.37 -38.48 -4.17
N ASN A 130 -16.27 -37.77 -4.49
CA ASN A 130 -15.22 -37.37 -3.56
C ASN A 130 -15.40 -35.95 -3.00
N GLU A 131 -16.54 -35.30 -3.23
CA GLU A 131 -16.96 -34.07 -2.55
C GLU A 131 -17.40 -34.30 -1.08
N LYS A 132 -16.81 -35.30 -0.41
CA LYS A 132 -16.44 -35.04 0.99
C LYS A 132 -15.17 -34.22 0.92
N THR A 133 -15.35 -32.94 0.61
CA THR A 133 -14.39 -31.88 0.86
C THR A 133 -13.83 -32.15 2.24
N ARG A 134 -12.62 -32.72 2.30
CA ARG A 134 -11.83 -32.66 3.51
C ARG A 134 -11.54 -31.19 3.64
N GLU A 135 -12.40 -30.49 4.34
CA GLU A 135 -12.10 -29.17 4.87
C GLU A 135 -10.82 -29.38 5.68
N ILE A 136 -9.68 -29.08 5.07
CA ILE A 136 -8.46 -28.83 5.81
C ILE A 136 -8.76 -27.51 6.50
N ALA A 137 -9.48 -27.59 7.61
CA ALA A 137 -9.63 -26.49 8.53
C ALA A 137 -8.22 -26.24 9.06
N PHE A 138 -7.47 -25.36 8.40
CA PHE A 138 -6.32 -24.75 9.03
C PHE A 138 -6.88 -24.04 10.27
N PRO A 139 -6.52 -24.44 11.50
CA PRO A 139 -6.87 -23.62 12.64
C PRO A 139 -6.16 -22.29 12.41
N ILE A 140 -6.91 -21.26 12.00
CA ILE A 140 -6.42 -19.88 11.99
C ILE A 140 -6.17 -19.55 13.45
N ARG A 141 -4.97 -19.90 13.92
CA ARG A 141 -4.49 -19.54 15.23
C ARG A 141 -4.26 -18.05 15.16
N ARG A 142 -5.31 -17.28 15.44
CA ARG A 142 -5.22 -15.83 15.65
C ARG A 142 -4.22 -15.66 16.78
N LYS A 143 -2.96 -15.42 16.42
CA LYS A 143 -1.93 -15.05 17.38
C LYS A 143 -2.35 -13.68 17.86
N ASN A 144 -3.01 -13.63 19.00
CA ASN A 144 -3.22 -12.40 19.75
C ASN A 144 -1.82 -11.84 20.02
N ARG A 145 -1.29 -11.01 19.11
CA ARG A 145 -0.21 -10.09 19.46
C ARG A 145 -0.85 -9.20 20.49
N ASN A 146 -0.58 -9.46 21.76
CA ASN A 146 -0.76 -8.50 22.82
C ASN A 146 -0.04 -7.22 22.36
N LEU A 147 -0.82 -6.19 21.98
CA LEU A 147 -0.30 -4.90 21.57
C LEU A 147 0.27 -4.19 22.83
N THR A 148 1.40 -4.67 23.35
CA THR A 148 2.11 -4.08 24.49
C THR A 148 2.65 -2.67 24.18
N TRP A 149 2.83 -2.33 22.90
CA TRP A 149 3.18 -0.99 22.41
C TRP A 149 2.09 0.08 22.58
N ILE A 150 0.81 -0.30 22.69
CA ILE A 150 -0.28 0.67 22.97
C ILE A 150 -0.20 1.20 24.40
N GLY A 151 0.27 0.38 25.35
CA GLY A 151 0.49 0.84 26.72
C GLY A 151 1.52 1.96 26.82
N TYR A 152 2.58 1.90 26.00
CA TYR A 152 3.63 2.93 25.98
C TYR A 152 3.14 4.23 25.33
N ALA A 153 2.40 4.15 24.22
CA ALA A 153 1.81 5.32 23.57
C ALA A 153 0.83 6.06 24.50
N ALA A 154 -0.03 5.33 25.22
CA ALA A 154 -0.95 5.92 26.19
C ALA A 154 -0.21 6.62 27.35
N ALA A 155 0.86 6.01 27.89
CA ALA A 155 1.67 6.61 28.95
C ALA A 155 2.37 7.90 28.49
N ALA A 156 2.89 7.94 27.27
CA ALA A 156 3.51 9.14 26.70
C ALA A 156 2.50 10.29 26.54
N CYS A 157 1.28 10.00 26.07
CA CYS A 157 0.22 11.01 25.95
C CYS A 157 -0.17 11.60 27.31
N ILE A 158 -0.26 10.77 28.36
CA ILE A 158 -0.55 11.23 29.73
C ILE A 158 0.60 12.10 30.25
N ALA A 159 1.85 11.70 30.04
CA ALA A 159 3.01 12.49 30.46
C ALA A 159 3.08 13.86 29.76
N ILE A 160 2.82 13.91 28.46
CA ILE A 160 2.77 15.16 27.69
C ILE A 160 1.60 16.04 28.19
N GLY A 161 0.41 15.47 28.39
CA GLY A 161 -0.75 16.21 28.88
C GLY A 161 -0.52 16.86 30.25
N LEU A 162 0.09 16.10 31.18
CA LEU A 162 0.46 16.63 32.50
C LEU A 162 1.58 17.67 32.41
N GLY A 163 2.55 17.47 31.53
CA GLY A 163 3.63 18.44 31.29
C GLY A 163 3.13 19.77 30.75
N VAL A 164 2.23 19.73 29.75
CA VAL A 164 1.59 20.93 29.20
C VAL A 164 0.77 21.66 30.27
N TYR A 165 -0.02 20.93 31.07
CA TYR A 165 -0.79 21.52 32.17
C TYR A 165 0.09 22.20 33.23
N GLY A 166 1.18 21.55 33.66
CA GLY A 166 2.14 22.12 34.60
C GLY A 166 2.85 23.37 34.06
N PHE A 167 3.18 23.39 32.76
CA PHE A 167 3.79 24.55 32.10
C PHE A 167 2.85 25.76 32.08
N PHE A 168 1.57 25.57 31.74
CA PHE A 168 0.57 26.64 31.77
C PHE A 168 0.35 27.19 33.20
N GLN A 169 0.35 26.32 34.22
CA GLN A 169 0.24 26.77 35.61
C GLN A 169 1.46 27.60 36.05
N TYR A 170 2.67 27.22 35.62
CA TYR A 170 3.89 27.97 35.89
C TYR A 170 3.86 29.34 35.20
N GLN A 171 3.42 29.41 33.93
CA GLN A 171 3.26 30.67 33.20
C GLN A 171 2.27 31.62 33.89
N SER A 172 1.13 31.11 34.38
CA SER A 172 0.11 31.91 35.09
C SER A 172 0.68 32.57 36.35
N ASN A 173 1.43 31.80 37.16
CA ASN A 173 2.04 32.32 38.40
C ASN A 173 3.15 33.35 38.13
N ASN A 174 3.84 33.27 36.99
CA ASN A 174 4.87 34.26 36.64
C ASN A 174 4.26 35.61 36.27
N PHE A 175 3.09 35.62 35.62
CA PHE A 175 2.39 36.86 35.27
C PHE A 175 1.94 37.64 36.52
N GLU A 176 1.40 36.94 37.51
CA GLU A 176 1.00 37.54 38.78
C GLU A 176 2.20 38.12 39.53
N ARG A 177 3.36 37.45 39.50
CA ARG A 177 4.60 37.98 40.08
C ARG A 177 5.11 39.21 39.34
N THR A 178 5.03 39.22 38.01
CA THR A 178 5.43 40.40 37.21
C THR A 178 4.50 41.58 37.40
N LEU A 179 3.20 41.36 37.60
CA LEU A 179 2.25 42.42 37.93
C LEU A 179 2.50 42.98 39.33
N LYS A 180 2.78 42.10 40.32
CA LYS A 180 3.07 42.51 41.70
C LYS A 180 4.41 43.26 41.83
N SER A 181 5.34 43.08 40.90
CA SER A 181 6.63 43.78 40.89
C SER A 181 6.57 45.19 40.29
N ILE A 182 5.45 45.60 39.70
CA ILE A 182 5.28 46.97 39.21
C ILE A 182 5.02 47.87 40.44
N PRO A 183 5.81 48.93 40.66
CA PRO A 183 5.63 49.81 41.80
C PRO A 183 4.42 50.74 41.61
N ASP A 184 3.73 51.08 42.70
CA ASP A 184 2.46 51.82 42.67
C ASP A 184 2.55 53.18 41.98
N ASN A 185 3.71 53.86 42.06
CA ASN A 185 3.95 55.14 41.40
C ASN A 185 3.97 55.05 39.86
N GLU A 186 4.45 53.94 39.29
CA GLU A 186 4.42 53.69 37.84
C GLU A 186 2.99 53.43 37.35
N ILE A 187 2.19 52.74 38.17
CA ILE A 187 0.77 52.49 37.88
C ILE A 187 0.00 53.81 37.88
N VAL A 188 0.22 54.66 38.89
CA VAL A 188 -0.42 55.97 38.99
C VAL A 188 -0.04 56.85 37.80
N ASN A 189 1.25 56.95 37.47
CA ASN A 189 1.71 57.79 36.36
C ASN A 189 1.15 57.33 35.00
N TYR A 190 1.04 56.01 34.79
CA TYR A 190 0.39 55.46 33.60
C TYR A 190 -1.10 55.80 33.56
N LEU A 191 -1.82 55.65 34.68
CA LEU A 191 -3.24 55.98 34.76
C LEU A 191 -3.48 57.46 34.54
N GLU A 192 -2.67 58.33 35.12
CA GLU A 192 -2.79 59.78 35.00
C GLU A 192 -2.52 60.26 33.56
N TYR A 193 -1.49 59.73 32.89
CA TYR A 193 -1.19 60.07 31.50
C TYR A 193 -2.32 59.70 30.53
N TYR A 194 -3.09 58.65 30.85
CA TYR A 194 -4.19 58.16 30.03
C TYR A 194 -5.60 58.47 30.61
N SER A 195 -5.70 59.22 31.71
CA SER A 195 -6.98 59.54 32.37
C SER A 195 -7.65 60.78 31.77
N GLU A 196 -8.98 60.77 31.73
CA GLU A 196 -9.79 61.94 31.36
C GLU A 196 -9.81 62.95 32.54
N PRO A 197 -9.92 64.29 32.32
CA PRO A 197 -9.84 65.32 33.36
C PRO A 197 -10.82 65.23 34.56
N GLY A 198 -11.71 64.23 34.61
CA GLY A 198 -12.56 63.94 35.77
C GLY A 198 -12.04 62.83 36.70
N ASP A 199 -11.09 62.01 36.24
CA ASP A 199 -10.68 60.77 36.93
C ASP A 199 -9.55 60.97 37.95
N ALA A 200 -8.84 62.11 37.88
CA ALA A 200 -7.72 62.42 38.76
C ALA A 200 -8.12 62.44 40.26
N ALA A 201 -9.32 62.94 40.57
CA ALA A 201 -9.83 62.98 41.94
C ALA A 201 -10.14 61.57 42.50
N PHE A 202 -10.50 60.62 41.63
CA PHE A 202 -10.74 59.23 42.02
C PHE A 202 -9.42 58.49 42.29
N LEU A 203 -8.38 58.75 41.49
CA LEU A 203 -7.05 58.19 41.68
C LEU A 203 -6.42 58.66 43.00
N GLU A 204 -6.60 59.93 43.35
CA GLU A 204 -6.12 60.50 44.63
C GLU A 204 -6.80 59.85 45.85
N ALA A 205 -8.10 59.57 45.78
CA ALA A 205 -8.84 58.93 46.88
C ALA A 205 -8.48 57.44 47.07
N GLN A 206 -8.13 56.75 45.98
CA GLN A 206 -7.82 55.32 45.99
C GLN A 206 -6.35 55.04 46.34
N PHE A 207 -5.44 55.97 46.02
CA PHE A 207 -4.00 55.85 46.24
C PHE A 207 -3.50 56.98 47.17
N ASP A 208 -3.96 56.96 48.43
CA ASP A 208 -3.58 57.95 49.44
C ASP A 208 -2.06 57.93 49.71
N GLY A 209 -1.41 59.09 49.52
CA GLY A 209 0.00 59.30 49.82
C GLY A 209 1.04 58.83 48.77
N VAL A 210 0.62 58.25 47.63
CA VAL A 210 1.54 57.82 46.55
C VAL A 210 1.74 58.91 45.49
N ILE A 211 0.83 59.88 45.40
CA ILE A 211 0.94 60.99 44.46
C ILE A 211 1.85 62.08 45.05
N GLN A 212 3.16 61.97 44.81
CA GLN A 212 4.04 63.13 44.91
C GLN A 212 3.72 64.03 43.72
N MET A 213 2.74 64.91 43.92
CA MET A 213 2.46 66.01 43.00
C MET A 213 3.72 66.87 42.90
N ASP A 214 4.51 66.71 41.84
CA ASP A 214 5.42 67.77 41.41
C ASP A 214 4.53 68.87 40.82
N LYS A 215 3.85 69.60 41.71
CA LYS A 215 3.00 70.72 41.34
C LYS A 215 3.90 71.65 40.52
N PRO A 216 3.57 71.98 39.26
CA PRO A 216 4.32 72.99 38.54
C PRO A 216 4.32 74.25 39.40
N LYS A 217 5.48 74.61 39.93
CA LYS A 217 5.72 75.89 40.61
C LYS A 217 5.70 76.95 39.51
N PHE A 218 4.51 77.36 39.08
CA PHE A 218 4.38 78.60 38.33
C PHE A 218 4.79 79.73 39.26
N SER A 219 5.78 80.52 38.85
CA SER A 219 6.07 81.75 39.59
C SER A 219 4.92 82.72 39.39
N GLU A 220 4.71 83.61 40.36
CA GLU A 220 3.68 84.65 40.27
C GLU A 220 3.85 85.48 38.98
N GLU A 221 5.09 85.64 38.54
CA GLU A 221 5.49 86.33 37.31
C GLU A 221 5.09 85.57 36.02
N ASP A 222 5.10 84.24 36.03
CA ASP A 222 4.62 83.41 34.91
C ASP A 222 3.09 83.51 34.75
N ILE A 223 2.38 83.67 35.87
CA ILE A 223 0.92 83.81 35.89
C ILE A 223 0.52 85.20 35.38
N GLU A 224 1.23 86.25 35.79
CA GLU A 224 1.01 87.61 35.30
C GLU A 224 1.30 87.73 33.80
N ALA A 225 2.40 87.16 33.32
CA ALA A 225 2.75 87.16 31.89
C ALA A 225 1.69 86.45 31.03
N TYR A 226 1.08 85.38 31.53
CA TYR A 226 0.03 84.66 30.83
C TYR A 226 -1.29 85.44 30.79
N LEU A 227 -1.61 86.17 31.87
CA LEU A 227 -2.79 87.03 31.95
C LEU A 227 -2.68 88.23 31.01
N ASP A 228 -1.50 88.86 30.92
CA ASP A 228 -1.26 90.04 30.05
C ASP A 228 -1.37 89.68 28.55
N TYR A 229 -0.97 88.47 28.17
CA TYR A 229 -1.10 87.97 26.79
C TYR A 229 -2.51 87.46 26.43
N SER A 230 -3.43 87.38 27.39
CA SER A 230 -4.76 86.76 27.22
C SER A 230 -5.93 87.75 27.09
N ILE A 231 -5.65 89.06 27.06
CA ILE A 231 -6.61 90.14 26.78
C ILE A 231 -6.25 90.86 25.48
#